data_AF-A0A7U7CTY2-F1
#
_entry.id   AF-A0A7U7CTY2-F1
#
_cell.length_a   1.000
_cell.length_b   1.000
_cell.length_c   1.000
_cell.angle_alpha   90.00
_cell.angle_beta   90.00
_cell.angle_gamma   90.00
#
_symmetry.space_group_name_H-M   'P 1'
#
loop_
_entity.id
_entity.type
_entity.pdbx_description
1 polymer ?
#
loop_
_entity_poly.entity_id
_entity_poly.type
_entity_poly.pdbx_seq_one_letter_code
_entity_poly.pdbx_strand_id
1 'polypeptide(L)' 'MIPWLQEGKSQNSFAKNHGVEESTIRKIKSEETYRIPVETLFKICEARKISLSDFFKLINE' A
#
# COMPACT_ATOMS: atom_id res chain seq x y z
N MET A 1 6.09 -7.74 -9.43
CA MET A 1 5.07 -6.65 -9.45
C MET A 1 4.20 -6.82 -8.22
N ILE A 2 3.91 -5.77 -7.45
CA ILE A 2 3.21 -5.86 -6.15
C ILE A 2 1.68 -5.92 -6.38
N PRO A 3 1.00 -7.07 -6.22
CA PRO A 3 -0.40 -7.26 -6.64
C PRO A 3 -1.36 -6.34 -5.92
N TRP A 4 -1.17 -6.17 -4.60
CA TRP A 4 -2.01 -5.30 -3.80
C TRP A 4 -1.86 -3.80 -4.14
N LEU A 5 -0.87 -3.38 -4.94
CA LEU A 5 -0.64 -1.98 -5.30
C LEU A 5 -1.18 -1.62 -6.70
N GLN A 6 -1.91 -2.54 -7.35
CA GLN A 6 -2.48 -2.40 -8.69
C GLN A 6 -3.94 -1.92 -8.63
N GLU A 7 -4.18 -0.60 -8.60
CA GLU A 7 -5.54 -0.04 -8.66
C GLU A 7 -5.89 0.61 -10.01
N GLY A 8 -5.03 0.49 -11.03
CA GLY A 8 -5.24 1.13 -12.33
C GLY A 8 -5.22 2.67 -12.31
N LYS A 9 -4.94 3.28 -11.15
CA LYS A 9 -4.84 4.74 -10.95
C LYS A 9 -3.38 5.18 -10.85
N SER A 10 -3.13 6.47 -11.08
CA SER A 10 -1.79 7.07 -10.92
C SER A 10 -1.28 6.93 -9.47
N GLN A 11 0.04 6.92 -9.28
CA GLN A 11 0.67 6.87 -7.94
C GLN A 11 0.14 7.95 -7.01
N ASN A 12 -0.01 9.17 -7.53
CA ASN A 12 -0.52 10.30 -6.76
C ASN A 12 -1.99 10.10 -6.34
N SER A 13 -2.82 9.53 -7.23
CA SER A 13 -4.20 9.20 -6.87
C SER A 13 -4.27 8.10 -5.82
N PHE A 14 -3.43 7.07 -5.94
CA PHE A 14 -3.33 6.01 -4.94
C PHE A 14 -2.94 6.58 -3.57
N ALA A 15 -1.87 7.36 -3.53
CA ALA A 15 -1.35 8.04 -2.34
C ALA A 15 -2.45 8.86 -1.64
N LYS A 16 -3.14 9.71 -2.40
CA LYS A 16 -4.23 10.55 -1.88
C LYS A 16 -5.40 9.73 -1.35
N ASN A 17 -5.82 8.68 -2.06
CA ASN A 17 -6.97 7.85 -1.64
C ASN A 17 -6.67 7.04 -0.38
N HIS A 18 -5.40 6.72 -0.12
CA HIS A 18 -4.95 5.90 1.02
C HIS A 18 -4.34 6.73 2.14
N GLY A 19 -4.35 8.07 2.06
CA GLY A 19 -3.82 8.95 3.10
C GLY A 19 -2.32 8.79 3.34
N VAL A 20 -1.55 8.49 2.28
CA VAL A 20 -0.09 8.29 2.33
C VAL A 20 0.61 9.19 1.32
N GLU A 21 1.89 9.47 1.54
CA GLU A 21 2.68 10.30 0.62
C GLU A 21 3.01 9.55 -0.67
N GLU A 22 3.03 10.25 -1.81
CA GLU A 22 3.46 9.68 -3.10
C GLU A 22 4.88 9.10 -3.00
N SER A 23 5.76 9.79 -2.29
CA SER A 23 7.14 9.34 -2.06
C SER A 23 7.20 8.00 -1.32
N THR A 24 6.22 7.72 -0.44
CA THR A 24 6.10 6.43 0.25
C THR A 24 5.68 5.34 -0.74
N ILE A 25 4.70 5.62 -1.61
CA ILE A 25 4.30 4.70 -2.68
C ILE A 25 5.45 4.43 -3.65
N ARG A 26 6.25 5.46 -3.96
CA ARG A 26 7.44 5.31 -4.81
C ARG A 26 8.45 4.37 -4.17
N LYS A 27 8.80 4.57 -2.89
CA LYS A 27 9.71 3.68 -2.14
C LYS A 27 9.22 2.23 -2.13
N ILE A 28 7.93 2.03 -1.86
CA ILE A 28 7.30 0.69 -1.89
C ILE A 28 7.49 0.01 -3.26
N LYS A 29 7.41 0.76 -4.36
CA LYS A 29 7.56 0.22 -5.72
C LYS A 29 9.01 0.02 -6.14
N SER A 30 9.92 0.88 -5.71
CA SER A 30 11.30 0.94 -6.23
C SER A 30 12.34 0.22 -5.38
N GLU A 31 12.08 0.05 -4.08
CA GLU A 31 13.04 -0.51 -3.13
C GLU A 31 12.52 -1.85 -2.60
N GLU A 32 13.11 -2.96 -3.07
CA GLU A 32 12.76 -4.31 -2.58
C GLU A 32 12.97 -4.47 -1.07
N THR A 33 13.86 -3.69 -0.48
CA THR A 33 14.20 -3.75 0.95
C THR A 33 13.47 -2.70 1.80
N TYR A 34 12.56 -1.91 1.22
CA TYR A 34 11.87 -0.87 1.99
C TYR A 34 10.97 -1.47 3.05
N ARG A 35 11.26 -1.17 4.32
CA ARG A 35 10.42 -1.56 5.45
C ARG A 35 9.28 -0.58 5.59
N ILE A 36 8.11 -1.00 5.12
CA ILE A 36 6.88 -0.21 5.22
C ILE A 36 6.48 -0.07 6.70
N PRO A 37 6.30 1.16 7.23
CA PRO A 37 5.77 1.34 8.58
C PRO A 37 4.39 0.71 8.73
N VAL A 38 4.12 0.09 9.88
CA VAL A 38 2.82 -0.53 10.17
C VAL A 38 1.69 0.51 10.11
N GLU A 39 1.94 1.74 10.53
CA GLU A 39 0.97 2.84 10.40
C GLU A 39 0.59 3.11 8.93
N THR A 40 1.56 3.07 8.02
CA THR A 40 1.30 3.23 6.58
C THR A 40 0.45 2.08 6.05
N LEU A 41 0.75 0.85 6.44
CA LEU A 41 -0.06 -0.33 6.09
C LEU A 41 -1.47 -0.20 6.65
N PHE A 42 -1.62 0.26 7.89
CA PHE A 42 -2.91 0.48 8.52
C PHE A 42 -3.76 1.49 7.74
N LYS A 43 -3.20 2.65 7.36
CA LYS A 43 -3.90 3.65 6.53
C LYS A 43 -4.35 3.08 5.19
N ILE A 44 -3.51 2.25 4.57
CA ILE A 44 -3.84 1.57 3.30
C ILE A 44 -5.00 0.58 3.51
N CYS A 45 -5.00 -0.18 4.60
CA CYS A 45 -6.06 -1.13 4.93
C CYS A 45 -7.39 -0.42 5.23
N GLU A 46 -7.37 0.66 6.00
CA GLU A 46 -8.54 1.48 6.33
C GLU A 46 -9.23 2.03 5.08
N ALA A 47 -8.45 2.61 4.15
CA ALA A 47 -8.98 3.14 2.89
C ALA A 47 -9.65 2.06 2.02
N ARG A 48 -9.20 0.81 2.15
CA ARG A 48 -9.72 -0.37 1.46
C ARG A 48 -10.84 -1.07 2.20
N LYS A 49 -11.13 -0.66 3.44
CA LYS A 49 -12.10 -1.31 4.34
C LYS A 49 -11.79 -2.78 4.57
N ILE A 50 -10.50 -3.12 4.70
CA ILE A 50 -10.02 -4.46 5.05
C ILE A 50 -9.24 -4.40 6.36
N SER A 51 -9.17 -5.51 7.09
CA SER A 51 -8.28 -5.58 8.26
C SER A 51 -6.83 -5.83 7.85
N LEU A 52 -5.88 -5.54 8.74
CA LEU A 52 -4.48 -5.95 8.57
C LEU A 52 -4.34 -7.48 8.42
N SER A 53 -5.19 -8.25 9.11
CA SER A 53 -5.22 -9.71 8.96
C SER A 53 -5.60 -10.13 7.54
N ASP A 54 -6.59 -9.48 6.95
CA ASP A 54 -7.00 -9.74 5.57
C ASP A 54 -5.93 -9.32 4.58
N PHE A 55 -5.28 -8.19 4.83
CA PHE A 55 -4.14 -7.75 4.03
C PHE A 55 -2.99 -8.76 4.03
N PHE A 56 -2.65 -9.38 5.17
CA PHE A 56 -1.61 -10.41 5.20
C PHE A 56 -1.98 -11.68 4.43
N LYS A 57 -3.27 -12.01 4.33
CA LYS A 57 -3.72 -13.12 3.45
C LYS A 57 -3.45 -12.81 1.98
N LEU A 58 -3.60 -11.55 1.56
CA LEU A 58 -3.32 -11.09 0.19
C LEU A 58 -1.82 -11.05 -0.17
N ILE A 59 -0.91 -11.08 0.82
CA ILE A 59 0.55 -11.13 0.58
C ILE A 59 1.05 -12.57 0.44
N ASN A 60 0.35 -13.54 1.03
CA ASN A 60 0.74 -14.94 1.04
C ASN A 60 0.16 -15.77 -0.13
N GLU A 61 -0.53 -15.13 -1.07
CA GLU A 61 -0.95 -15.69 -2.38
C GLU A 61 -0.05 -15.17 -3.51
#